data_AF-A0A3B9YRU4-F1
#
_entry.id   AF-A0A3B9YRU4-F1
#
_cell.length_a   1.000
_cell.length_b   1.000
_cell.length_c   1.000
_cell.angle_alpha   90.00
_cell.angle_beta   90.00
_cell.angle_gamma   90.00
#
_symmetry.space_group_name_H-M   'P 1'
#
loop_
_entity.id
_entity.type
_entity.pdbx_description
1 polymer ?
#
loop_
_entity_poly.entity_id
_entity_poly.type
_entity_poly.pdbx_seq_one_letter_code
_entity_poly.pdbx_strand_id
1 'polypeptide(L)'
;LRIDRLDRCIGLLVDHQEAIAEALRKDFGSRAPQMSKLTDVAGSIGPLKHAKANLRKWMRTERRSPTPAILGWFGAKAEIQYQPLGV
;
A
#
# COMPACT_ATOMS: atom_id res chain seq x y z
N LEU A 1 5.97 -9.17 -6.92
CA LEU A 1 4.79 -9.54 -6.11
C LEU A 1 4.04 -8.35 -5.49
N ARG A 2 4.56 -7.63 -4.49
CA ARG A 2 3.78 -6.57 -3.80
C ARG A 2 3.36 -5.40 -4.72
N ILE A 3 4.29 -4.87 -5.53
CA ILE A 3 4.00 -3.84 -6.54
C ILE A 3 3.00 -4.35 -7.57
N ASP A 4 3.22 -5.57 -8.08
CA ASP A 4 2.30 -6.23 -9.02
C ASP A 4 0.87 -6.34 -8.46
N ARG A 5 0.72 -6.71 -7.18
CA ARG A 5 -0.60 -6.73 -6.51
C ARG A 5 -1.23 -5.35 -6.42
N LEU A 6 -0.45 -4.29 -6.16
CA LEU A 6 -0.95 -2.91 -6.16
C LEU A 6 -1.43 -2.51 -7.56
N ASP A 7 -0.69 -2.86 -8.61
CA ASP A 7 -1.08 -2.59 -10.00
C ASP A 7 -2.35 -3.33 -10.39
N ARG A 8 -2.46 -4.61 -10.04
CA ARG A 8 -3.68 -5.40 -10.26
C ARG A 8 -4.88 -4.85 -9.50
N CYS A 9 -4.69 -4.37 -8.27
CA CYS A 9 -5.75 -3.75 -7.49
C CYS A 9 -6.24 -2.45 -8.12
N ILE A 10 -5.32 -1.60 -8.60
CA ILE A 10 -5.68 -0.40 -9.36
C ILE A 10 -6.45 -0.77 -10.63
N GLY A 11 -5.99 -1.77 -11.39
CA GLY A 11 -6.68 -2.28 -12.57
C GLY A 11 -8.10 -2.73 -12.24
N LEU A 12 -8.27 -3.57 -11.23
CA LEU A 12 -9.59 -4.06 -10.79
C LEU A 12 -10.55 -2.90 -10.46
N LEU A 13 -10.08 -1.87 -9.75
CA LEU A 13 -10.89 -0.70 -9.43
C LEU A 13 -11.33 0.06 -10.69
N VAL A 14 -10.43 0.27 -11.65
CA VAL A 14 -10.72 0.99 -12.89
C VAL A 14 -11.64 0.19 -13.81
N ASP A 15 -11.32 -1.08 -14.02
CA ASP A 15 -12.00 -1.97 -14.97
C ASP A 15 -13.42 -2.32 -14.51
N HIS A 16 -13.66 -2.31 -13.20
CA HIS A 16 -14.96 -2.66 -12.60
C HIS A 16 -15.68 -1.51 -11.91
N GLN A 17 -15.29 -0.25 -12.16
CA GLN A 17 -15.85 0.92 -11.47
C GLN A 17 -17.39 1.02 -11.56
N GLU A 18 -17.98 0.61 -12.69
CA GLU A 18 -19.44 0.60 -12.89
C GLU A 18 -20.11 -0.45 -12.02
N ALA A 19 -19.57 -1.67 -12.01
CA ALA A 19 -20.10 -2.77 -11.21
C ALA A 19 -20.00 -2.48 -9.71
N ILE A 20 -18.89 -1.86 -9.27
CA ILE A 20 -18.70 -1.43 -7.88
C ILE A 20 -19.75 -0.37 -7.51
N ALA A 21 -19.91 0.67 -8.33
CA ALA A 21 -20.86 1.73 -8.06
C ALA A 21 -22.31 1.22 -8.04
N GLU A 22 -22.65 0.27 -8.91
CA GLU A 22 -23.96 -0.37 -8.94
C GLU A 22 -24.23 -1.24 -7.71
N ALA A 23 -23.25 -2.04 -7.28
CA ALA A 23 -23.36 -2.82 -6.06
C ALA A 23 -23.59 -1.91 -4.85
N LEU A 24 -22.78 -0.85 -4.71
CA LEU A 24 -22.95 0.14 -3.64
C LEU A 24 -24.31 0.84 -3.72
N ARG A 25 -24.82 1.15 -4.92
CA ARG A 25 -26.16 1.71 -5.06
C ARG A 25 -27.23 0.74 -4.58
N LYS A 26 -27.12 -0.57 -4.87
CA LYS A 26 -28.06 -1.58 -4.40
C LYS A 26 -28.02 -1.75 -2.88
N ASP A 27 -26.83 -1.71 -2.28
CA ASP A 27 -26.65 -1.87 -0.84
C ASP A 27 -27.16 -0.64 -0.06
N PHE A 28 -26.96 0.56 -0.60
CA PHE A 28 -27.23 1.82 0.11
C PHE A 28 -28.43 2.61 -0.44
N GLY A 29 -29.09 2.14 -1.51
CA GLY A 29 -30.34 2.65 -2.09
C GLY A 29 -30.24 4.01 -2.78
N SER A 30 -29.93 5.07 -2.03
CA SER A 30 -30.01 6.47 -2.48
C SER A 30 -28.69 7.05 -2.98
N ARG A 31 -27.61 6.27 -3.00
CA ARG A 31 -26.28 6.76 -3.36
C ARG A 31 -26.15 6.95 -4.88
N ALA A 32 -25.86 8.17 -5.30
CA ALA A 32 -25.55 8.46 -6.69
C ALA A 32 -24.30 7.67 -7.14
N PRO A 33 -24.34 6.92 -8.26
CA PRO A 33 -23.19 6.14 -8.74
C PRO A 33 -21.91 6.97 -8.91
N GLN A 34 -22.04 8.24 -9.28
CA GLN A 34 -20.93 9.17 -9.47
C GLN A 34 -20.20 9.46 -8.15
N MET A 35 -20.96 9.58 -7.04
CA MET A 35 -20.37 9.73 -5.72
C MET A 35 -19.53 8.50 -5.38
N SER A 36 -20.08 7.30 -5.58
CA SER A 36 -19.36 6.05 -5.31
C SER A 36 -18.08 5.91 -6.15
N LYS A 37 -18.14 6.26 -7.44
CA LYS A 37 -16.94 6.26 -8.30
C LYS A 37 -15.89 7.25 -7.82
N LEU A 38 -16.29 8.41 -7.33
CA LEU A 38 -15.35 9.40 -6.83
C LEU A 38 -14.73 8.97 -5.49
N THR A 39 -15.56 8.57 -4.52
CA THR A 39 -15.11 8.32 -3.14
C THR A 39 -14.52 6.93 -2.93
N ASP A 40 -15.14 5.91 -3.50
CA ASP A 40 -14.82 4.51 -3.21
C ASP A 40 -13.91 3.88 -4.28
N VAL A 41 -13.99 4.35 -5.54
CA VAL A 41 -13.09 3.89 -6.61
C VAL A 41 -11.88 4.81 -6.74
N ALA A 42 -12.08 6.06 -7.17
CA ALA A 42 -11.00 7.01 -7.39
C ALA A 42 -10.26 7.37 -6.09
N GLY A 43 -11.00 7.51 -4.98
CA GLY A 43 -10.44 7.74 -3.65
C GLY A 43 -9.47 6.66 -3.20
N SER A 44 -9.69 5.40 -3.57
CA SER A 44 -8.79 4.29 -3.25
C SER A 44 -7.54 4.22 -4.14
N ILE A 45 -7.60 4.72 -5.37
CA ILE A 45 -6.48 4.67 -6.33
C ILE A 45 -5.30 5.55 -5.86
N GLY A 46 -5.57 6.72 -5.28
CA GLY A 46 -4.53 7.65 -4.81
C GLY A 46 -3.56 7.01 -3.80
N PRO A 47 -4.07 6.47 -2.67
CA PRO A 47 -3.25 5.74 -1.71
C PRO A 47 -2.51 4.53 -2.30
N LEU A 48 -3.14 3.77 -3.22
CA LEU A 48 -2.48 2.65 -3.89
C LEU A 48 -1.28 3.10 -4.74
N LYS A 49 -1.43 4.19 -5.51
CA LYS A 49 -0.34 4.80 -6.27
C LYS A 49 0.76 5.33 -5.35
N HIS A 50 0.39 6.00 -4.25
CA HIS A 50 1.35 6.48 -3.27
C HIS A 50 2.15 5.34 -2.63
N ALA A 51 1.47 4.26 -2.23
CA ALA A 51 2.10 3.07 -1.69
C ALA A 51 3.05 2.45 -2.73
N LYS A 52 2.61 2.28 -3.98
CA LYS A 52 3.45 1.75 -5.07
C LYS A 52 4.72 2.56 -5.25
N ALA A 53 4.62 3.90 -5.26
CA ALA A 53 5.76 4.79 -5.45
C ALA A 53 6.79 4.71 -4.31
N ASN A 54 6.34 4.45 -3.08
CA ASN A 54 7.20 4.50 -1.89
C ASN A 54 7.58 3.13 -1.32
N LEU A 55 6.91 2.05 -1.72
CA LEU A 55 7.07 0.72 -1.11
C LEU A 55 8.52 0.23 -1.10
N ARG A 56 9.28 0.46 -2.17
CA ARG A 56 10.70 0.07 -2.23
C ARG A 56 11.54 0.77 -1.16
N LYS A 57 11.24 2.05 -0.90
CA LYS A 57 11.91 2.84 0.15
C LYS A 57 11.52 2.31 1.52
N TRP A 58 10.22 2.08 1.75
CA TRP A 58 9.72 1.59 3.04
C TRP A 58 10.23 0.21 3.42
N MET A 59 10.52 -0.66 2.44
CA MET A 59 11.05 -1.99 2.68
C MET A 59 12.57 -2.05 2.83
N ARG A 60 13.28 -0.94 2.64
CA ARG A 60 14.74 -0.93 2.66
C ARG A 60 15.26 -1.14 4.08
N THR A 61 16.25 -2.02 4.23
CA THR A 61 17.00 -2.17 5.48
C THR A 61 17.62 -0.84 5.93
N GLU A 62 17.39 -0.47 7.18
CA GLU A 62 17.99 0.73 7.79
C GLU A 62 19.21 0.34 8.62
N ARG A 63 20.37 0.89 8.29
CA ARG A 63 21.58 0.71 9.12
C ARG A 63 21.47 1.54 10.38
N ARG A 64 21.91 0.98 11.50
CA ARG A 64 21.99 1.64 12.80
C ARG A 64 23.41 1.52 13.35
N SER A 65 23.80 2.44 14.21
CA SER A 65 25.05 2.33 14.96
C SER A 65 24.90 1.26 16.04
N PRO A 66 25.86 0.34 16.19
CA PRO A 66 25.92 -0.55 17.35
C PRO A 66 26.04 0.25 18.65
N THR A 67 25.47 -0.25 19.74
CA THR A 67 25.60 0.37 21.08
C THR A 67 26.19 -0.66 22.04
N PRO A 68 27.32 -0.36 22.72
CA PRO A 68 28.16 0.84 22.60
C PRO A 68 28.86 0.96 21.24
N ALA A 69 29.14 2.20 20.79
CA ALA A 69 29.69 2.48 19.45
C ALA A 69 31.03 1.79 19.15
N ILE A 70 31.84 1.51 20.19
CA ILE A 70 33.13 0.82 20.06
C ILE A 70 32.98 -0.58 19.46
N LEU A 71 31.83 -1.24 19.62
CA LEU A 71 31.57 -2.55 19.02
C LEU A 71 31.62 -2.52 17.48
N GLY A 72 31.31 -1.37 16.86
CA GLY A 72 31.42 -1.22 15.41
C GLY A 72 32.85 -1.36 14.90
N TRP A 73 33.84 -0.95 15.70
CA TRP A 73 35.27 -1.10 15.37
C TRP A 73 35.73 -2.56 15.40
N PHE A 74 35.06 -3.39 16.21
CA PHE A 74 35.26 -4.83 16.25
C PHE A 74 34.41 -5.60 15.22
N GLY A 75 33.79 -4.90 14.27
CA GLY A 75 33.04 -5.49 13.16
C GLY A 75 31.55 -5.73 13.41
N ALA A 76 31.00 -5.31 14.56
CA ALA A 76 29.57 -5.42 14.81
C ALA A 76 28.76 -4.54 13.85
N LYS A 77 27.60 -5.05 13.41
CA LYS A 77 26.63 -4.33 12.57
C LYS A 77 25.28 -4.34 13.25
N ALA A 78 24.58 -3.21 13.20
CA ALA A 78 23.19 -3.10 13.63
C ALA A 78 22.33 -2.63 12.47
N GLU A 79 21.15 -3.23 12.31
CA GLU A 79 20.22 -2.89 11.25
C GLU A 79 18.78 -3.18 11.66
N ILE A 80 17.84 -2.48 11.01
CA ILE A 80 16.41 -2.73 11.10
C ILE A 80 15.96 -3.31 9.77
N GLN A 81 15.39 -4.51 9.82
CA GLN A 81 14.80 -5.17 8.66
C GLN A 81 13.27 -5.24 8.84
N TYR A 82 12.54 -4.67 7.89
CA TYR A 82 11.07 -4.70 7.89
C TYR A 82 10.56 -5.99 7.26
N GLN A 83 9.83 -6.79 8.03
CA GLN A 83 9.30 -8.09 7.60
C GLN A 83 7.76 -8.13 7.64
N PRO A 84 7.12 -8.93 6.77
CA PRO A 84 5.68 -9.19 6.90
C PRO A 84 5.38 -9.96 8.19
N LEU A 85 4.21 -9.74 8.79
CA LEU A 85 3.79 -10.45 10.00
C LEU A 85 3.41 -11.92 9.74
N GLY A 86 2.94 -12.25 8.53
CA GLY A 86 2.44 -13.58 8.18
C GLY A 86 0.94 -13.56 7.87
N VAL A 87 0.32 -14.74 7.90
CA VAL A 87 -1.13 -15.00 7.76
C VAL A 87 -1.50 -16.01 8.83
#